data_AF-A0A961XC32-F1
#
_entry.id   AF-A0A961XC32-F1
#
_cell.length_a   1.000
_cell.length_b   1.000
_cell.length_c   1.000
_cell.angle_alpha   90.00
_cell.angle_beta   90.00
_cell.angle_gamma   90.00
#
_symmetry.space_group_name_H-M   'P 1'
#
loop_
_entity.id
_entity.type
_entity.pdbx_description
1 polymer ?
#
loop_
_entity_poly.entity_id
_entity_poly.type
_entity_poly.pdbx_seq_one_letter_code
_entity_poly.pdbx_strand_id
1 'polypeptide(L)'
;MATIGTFKKTASNEFSGEIVTLSVQAKGVRIVPDQRATGENAPSHRVLVGRVEIGAAWSKRSNEGRDYLGLKLDDPSFNAPIYANLFD
;
A
#
# COMPACT_ATOMS: atom_id res chain seq x y z
N MET A 1 -3.89 17.11 1.54
CA MET A 1 -4.18 15.67 1.32
C MET A 1 -4.29 15.03 2.69
N ALA A 2 -5.23 14.10 2.89
CA ALA A 2 -5.41 13.47 4.19
C ALA A 2 -4.40 12.32 4.38
N THR A 3 -3.75 12.26 5.54
CA THR A 3 -2.93 11.11 5.93
C THR A 3 -3.84 10.06 6.55
N ILE A 4 -3.94 8.91 5.91
CA ILE A 4 -4.80 7.80 6.35
C ILE A 4 -4.01 6.60 6.88
N GLY A 5 -2.71 6.77 7.12
CA GLY A 5 -1.87 5.69 7.62
C GLY A 5 -0.44 6.14 7.85
N THR A 6 0.28 5.35 8.64
CA THR A 6 1.70 5.56 8.91
C THR A 6 2.38 4.21 8.93
N PHE A 7 3.53 4.15 8.25
CA PHE A 7 4.25 2.91 8.04
C PHE A 7 5.72 3.07 8.40
N LYS A 8 6.30 1.99 8.92
CA LYS A 8 7.73 1.84 9.09
C LYS A 8 8.26 0.96 7.96
N LYS A 9 9.21 1.50 7.20
CA LYS A 9 9.97 0.76 6.20
C LYS A 9 10.99 -0.13 6.90
N THR A 10 11.10 -1.37 6.44
CA THR A 10 12.07 -2.36 6.93
C THR A 10 13.23 -2.49 5.94
N ALA A 11 14.30 -3.18 6.35
CA ALA A 11 15.47 -3.41 5.50
C ALA A 11 15.17 -4.24 4.24
N SER A 12 14.10 -5.07 4.25
CA SER A 12 13.68 -5.91 3.12
C SER A 12 12.75 -5.20 2.13
N ASN A 13 12.63 -3.86 2.21
CA ASN A 13 11.67 -3.07 1.44
C ASN A 13 10.20 -3.45 1.70
N GLU A 14 9.93 -4.06 2.85
CA GLU A 14 8.57 -4.24 3.36
C GLU A 14 8.19 -3.05 4.23
N PHE A 15 6.90 -2.74 4.29
CA PHE A 15 6.36 -1.70 5.15
C PHE A 15 5.39 -2.32 6.14
N SER A 16 5.45 -1.90 7.39
CA SER A 16 4.50 -2.32 8.43
C SER A 16 3.92 -1.12 9.16
N GLY A 17 2.62 -1.13 9.39
CA GLY A 17 1.95 0.05 9.94
C GLY A 17 0.47 -0.14 10.17
N GLU A 18 -0.25 0.97 10.08
CA GLU A 18 -1.70 1.01 10.23
C GLU A 18 -2.35 1.93 9.20
N ILE A 19 -3.61 1.65 8.92
CA ILE A 19 -4.50 2.51 8.14
C ILE A 19 -5.64 2.96 9.07
N VAL A 20 -5.83 4.26 9.16
CA VAL A 20 -6.83 4.91 9.99
C VAL A 20 -7.62 5.92 9.16
N THR A 21 -8.90 5.62 9.01
CA THR A 21 -9.93 6.49 8.46
C THR A 21 -11.05 6.63 9.49
N LEU A 22 -12.07 7.46 9.22
CA LEU A 22 -13.22 7.59 10.12
C LEU A 22 -13.98 6.26 10.32
N SER A 23 -14.04 5.41 9.31
CA SER A 23 -14.83 4.16 9.33
C SER A 23 -13.99 2.89 9.47
N VAL A 24 -12.68 2.96 9.22
CA VAL A 24 -11.78 1.79 9.21
C VAL A 24 -10.53 2.10 10.01
N GLN A 25 -10.21 1.23 10.97
CA GLN A 25 -8.97 1.24 11.75
C GLN A 25 -8.33 -0.15 11.66
N ALA A 26 -7.36 -0.29 10.75
CA ALA A 26 -6.66 -1.54 10.52
C ALA A 26 -5.22 -1.42 11.02
N LYS A 27 -4.88 -2.18 12.07
CA LYS A 27 -3.51 -2.31 12.58
C LYS A 27 -2.81 -3.51 11.95
N GLY A 28 -1.48 -3.45 11.91
CA GLY A 28 -0.66 -4.56 11.38
C GLY A 28 -0.81 -4.74 9.87
N VAL A 29 -1.08 -3.63 9.16
CA VAL A 29 -1.07 -3.61 7.70
C VAL A 29 0.36 -3.80 7.24
N ARG A 30 0.58 -4.74 6.31
CA ARG A 30 1.88 -5.06 5.73
C ARG A 30 1.84 -4.80 4.24
N ILE A 31 2.82 -4.08 3.71
CA ILE A 31 3.04 -3.91 2.27
C ILE A 31 4.30 -4.69 1.94
N VAL A 32 4.15 -5.79 1.21
CA VAL A 32 5.23 -6.75 0.96
C VAL A 32 5.53 -6.85 -0.53
N PRO A 33 6.80 -6.98 -0.96
CA PRO A 33 7.14 -7.17 -2.36
C PRO A 33 6.40 -8.36 -2.98
N ASP A 34 5.85 -8.20 -4.17
CA ASP A 34 5.24 -9.28 -4.93
C ASP A 34 6.31 -10.02 -5.76
N GLN A 35 6.72 -11.19 -5.30
CA GLN A 35 7.71 -12.03 -6.00
C GLN A 35 7.18 -12.60 -7.32
N ARG A 36 5.87 -12.51 -7.60
CA ARG A 36 5.24 -13.00 -8.82
C ARG A 36 5.00 -11.88 -9.83
N ALA A 37 5.50 -10.66 -9.58
CA ALA A 37 5.31 -9.54 -10.47
C ALA A 37 5.95 -9.81 -11.85
N THR A 38 5.10 -10.10 -12.85
CA THR A 38 5.53 -10.32 -14.24
C THR A 38 4.82 -9.33 -15.16
N GLY A 39 5.57 -8.47 -15.84
CA GLY A 39 5.06 -7.47 -16.79
C GLY A 39 4.96 -6.05 -16.21
N GLU A 40 4.89 -5.05 -17.10
CA GLU A 40 5.00 -3.63 -16.72
C GLU A 40 3.85 -3.12 -15.82
N ASN A 41 2.67 -3.72 -15.94
CA ASN A 41 1.49 -3.33 -15.15
C ASN A 41 1.28 -4.17 -13.89
N ALA A 42 2.13 -5.19 -13.66
CA ALA A 42 2.02 -6.03 -12.49
C ALA A 42 2.31 -5.21 -11.21
N PRO A 43 1.59 -5.47 -10.11
CA PRO A 43 1.87 -4.81 -8.85
C PRO A 43 3.26 -5.21 -8.34
N SER A 44 4.00 -4.22 -7.86
CA SER A 44 5.30 -4.43 -7.22
C SER A 44 5.18 -4.95 -5.79
N HIS A 45 4.05 -4.67 -5.12
CA HIS A 45 3.80 -5.05 -3.73
C HIS A 45 2.34 -5.46 -3.53
N ARG A 46 2.09 -6.30 -2.53
CA ARG A 46 0.76 -6.67 -2.02
C ARG A 46 0.53 -6.02 -0.66
N VAL A 47 -0.71 -5.61 -0.41
CA VAL A 47 -1.14 -5.02 0.87
C VAL A 47 -1.95 -6.06 1.63
N LEU A 48 -1.49 -6.41 2.83
CA LEU A 48 -2.00 -7.52 3.63
C LEU A 48 -2.40 -7.06 5.03
N VAL A 49 -3.47 -7.67 5.57
CA VAL A 49 -3.80 -7.62 7.01
C VAL A 49 -4.02 -9.05 7.49
N GLY A 50 -3.17 -9.49 8.43
CA GLY A 50 -3.11 -10.91 8.79
C GLY A 50 -2.82 -11.78 7.57
N ARG A 51 -3.78 -12.63 7.19
CA ARG A 51 -3.72 -13.53 6.03
C ARG A 51 -4.48 -13.02 4.79
N VAL A 52 -5.14 -11.87 4.88
CA VAL A 52 -6.03 -11.35 3.84
C VAL A 52 -5.29 -10.30 3.01
N GLU A 53 -5.43 -10.37 1.68
CA GLU A 53 -5.00 -9.32 0.77
C GLU A 53 -6.12 -8.28 0.62
N ILE A 54 -5.78 -7.01 0.89
CA ILE A 54 -6.72 -5.88 0.89
C ILE A 54 -6.37 -4.84 -0.18
N GLY A 55 -5.38 -5.14 -1.03
CA GLY A 55 -4.94 -4.24 -2.09
C GLY A 55 -3.56 -4.55 -2.62
N ALA A 56 -3.07 -3.65 -3.48
CA ALA A 56 -1.78 -3.76 -4.12
C ALA A 56 -1.10 -2.38 -4.26
N ALA A 57 0.20 -2.38 -4.52
CA ALA A 57 0.96 -1.17 -4.75
C ALA A 57 1.98 -1.29 -5.89
N TRP A 58 2.28 -0.13 -6.50
CA TRP A 58 3.20 0.02 -7.62
C TRP A 58 4.27 1.03 -7.26
N SER A 59 5.54 0.63 -7.40
CA SER A 59 6.68 1.53 -7.35
C SER A 59 6.54 2.56 -8.48
N LYS A 60 6.55 3.84 -8.11
CA LYS A 60 6.42 4.97 -9.01
C LYS A 60 7.45 6.03 -8.68
N ARG A 61 7.70 6.92 -9.64
CA ARG A 61 8.55 8.08 -9.48
C ARG A 61 7.78 9.34 -9.82
N SER A 62 7.87 10.37 -8.99
CA SER A 62 7.21 11.65 -9.24
C SER A 62 7.96 12.46 -10.31
N ASN A 63 7.34 13.50 -10.85
CA ASN A 63 8.00 14.43 -11.78
C ASN A 63 9.20 15.15 -11.15
N GLU A 64 9.22 15.28 -9.82
CA GLU A 64 10.33 15.84 -9.04
C GLU A 64 11.41 14.78 -8.71
N GLY A 65 11.29 13.57 -9.26
CA GLY A 65 12.27 12.51 -9.12
C GLY A 65 12.21 11.75 -7.80
N ARG A 66 11.15 11.91 -7.00
CA ARG A 66 10.96 11.19 -5.72
C ARG A 66 10.28 9.84 -5.94
N ASP A 67 10.85 8.78 -5.38
CA ASP A 67 10.25 7.46 -5.40
C ASP A 67 9.12 7.36 -4.36
N TYR A 68 8.04 6.67 -4.73
CA TYR A 68 6.88 6.44 -3.86
C TYR A 68 6.15 5.16 -4.27
N LEU A 69 5.28 4.65 -3.40
CA LEU A 69 4.33 3.62 -3.78
C LEU A 69 2.97 4.25 -4.07
N GLY A 70 2.43 3.99 -5.27
CA GLY A 70 1.01 4.21 -5.54
C GLY A 70 0.22 2.99 -5.09
N LEU A 71 -0.76 3.16 -4.20
CA LEU A 71 -1.59 2.09 -3.64
C LEU A 71 -2.99 2.12 -4.24
N LYS A 72 -3.56 0.92 -4.43
CA LYS A 72 -4.99 0.69 -4.60
C LYS A 72 -5.45 -0.25 -3.47
N LEU A 73 -6.27 0.26 -2.56
CA LEU A 73 -6.91 -0.51 -1.49
C LEU A 73 -8.32 -0.86 -1.95
N ASP A 74 -8.67 -2.14 -1.95
CA ASP A 74 -9.88 -2.66 -2.60
C ASP A 74 -10.48 -3.80 -1.76
N ASP A 75 -10.67 -3.51 -0.47
CA ASP A 75 -11.32 -4.41 0.48
C ASP A 75 -12.87 -4.31 0.38
N PRO A 76 -13.63 -5.41 0.54
CA PRO A 76 -15.09 -5.40 0.47
C PRO A 76 -15.81 -4.47 1.45
N SER A 77 -15.16 -4.00 2.52
CA SER A 77 -15.71 -2.97 3.42
C SER A 77 -15.78 -1.58 2.80
N PHE A 78 -15.09 -1.33 1.68
CA PHE A 78 -15.17 -0.08 0.95
C PHE A 78 -16.28 -0.12 -0.11
N ASN A 79 -16.97 1.01 -0.29
CA ASN A 79 -17.95 1.17 -1.37
C ASN A 79 -17.31 1.29 -2.76
N ALA A 80 -16.02 1.64 -2.82
CA ALA A 80 -15.19 1.72 -4.02
C ALA A 80 -13.70 1.65 -3.62
N PRO A 81 -12.79 1.32 -4.57
CA PRO A 81 -11.36 1.31 -4.27
C PRO A 81 -10.84 2.67 -3.81
N ILE A 82 -9.96 2.67 -2.80
CA ILE A 82 -9.24 3.85 -2.33
C ILE A 82 -7.85 3.89 -2.97
N TYR A 83 -7.53 5.00 -3.64
CA TYR A 83 -6.20 5.25 -4.19
C TYR A 83 -5.42 6.18 -3.27
N ALA A 84 -4.21 5.76 -2.90
CA ALA A 84 -3.34 6.51 -2.00
C ALA A 84 -1.88 6.48 -2.49
N ASN A 85 -1.06 7.38 -1.97
CA ASN A 85 0.37 7.38 -2.23
C ASN A 85 1.13 7.30 -0.90
N LEU A 86 2.09 6.39 -0.82
CA LEU A 86 3.01 6.26 0.30
C LEU A 86 4.36 6.85 -0.10
N PHE A 87 4.70 7.97 0.53
CA PHE A 87 6.00 8.63 0.42
C PHE A 87 6.83 8.32 1.67
N ASP A 88 8.16 8.32 1.53
CA ASP A 88 9.10 8.45 2.66
C ASP A 88 9.04 9.87 3.27
#